data_AF-A0A5N6XP88-F1
#
_entry.id   AF-A0A5N6XP88-F1
#
_cell.length_a   1.000
_cell.length_b   1.000
_cell.length_c   1.000
_cell.angle_alpha   90.00
_cell.angle_beta   90.00
_cell.angle_gamma   90.00
#
_symmetry.space_group_name_H-M   'P 1'
#
loop_
_entity.id
_entity.type
_entity.pdbx_description
1 polymer ?
#
loop_
_entity_poly.entity_id
_entity_poly.type
_entity_poly.pdbx_seq_one_letter_code
_entity_poly.pdbx_strand_id
1 'polypeptide(L)'
;MPAGHHLAYFPPQVTLSQLLPDGTDILHSPGGPFERRLWAGGSVRFPVTGSLILNGARAVCIETIRDVIVKGRQGAEKVIVKIERRMGVVREGEEEGSIRERIWKEAEDEIGHATIIENRNLAFMRKKTQDELNFDRMNFDNCQRVIKRAQVHPTRPKSTC
;
A
#
# COMPACT_ATOMS: atom_id res chain seq x y z
N MET A 1 0.86 20.70 2.83
CA MET A 1 0.92 19.75 3.96
C MET A 1 2.28 19.07 3.92
N PRO A 2 2.99 18.91 5.04
CA PRO A 2 4.29 18.25 5.05
C PRO A 2 4.22 16.77 4.61
N ALA A 3 5.33 16.24 4.09
CA ALA A 3 5.43 14.83 3.75
C ALA A 3 5.13 13.94 4.98
N GLY A 4 4.44 12.82 4.77
CA GLY A 4 4.03 11.88 5.82
C GLY A 4 2.72 12.23 6.53
N HIS A 5 2.29 13.50 6.57
CA HIS A 5 1.06 13.89 7.29
C HIS A 5 -0.22 13.32 6.66
N HIS A 6 -0.20 12.92 5.38
CA HIS A 6 -1.34 12.28 4.72
C HIS A 6 -1.82 11.01 5.43
N LEU A 7 -0.95 10.34 6.20
CA LEU A 7 -1.31 9.16 7.00
C LEU A 7 -2.32 9.49 8.12
N ALA A 8 -2.34 10.74 8.60
CA ALA A 8 -3.27 11.18 9.65
C ALA A 8 -4.62 11.66 9.06
N TYR A 9 -4.60 12.29 7.88
CA TYR A 9 -5.80 12.90 7.28
C TYR A 9 -6.61 11.95 6.41
N PHE A 10 -5.99 10.86 5.92
CA PHE A 10 -6.66 9.85 5.12
C PHE A 10 -6.55 8.50 5.83
N PRO A 11 -7.32 8.27 6.91
CA PRO A 11 -7.38 6.97 7.58
C PRO A 11 -8.10 5.91 6.72
N PRO A 12 -8.14 4.64 7.15
CA PRO A 12 -9.05 3.64 6.60
C PRO A 12 -10.48 4.18 6.47
N GLN A 13 -11.18 3.78 5.41
CA GLN A 13 -12.53 4.29 5.09
C GLN A 13 -13.65 3.42 5.70
N VAL A 14 -13.29 2.39 6.46
CA VAL A 14 -14.23 1.54 7.19
C VAL A 14 -14.46 2.04 8.62
N THR A 15 -15.64 1.76 9.17
CA THR A 15 -15.95 2.10 10.57
C THR A 15 -15.20 1.18 11.52
N LEU A 16 -15.05 1.60 12.79
CA LEU A 16 -14.43 0.78 13.83
C LEU A 16 -15.11 -0.60 14.00
N SER A 17 -16.43 -0.66 13.81
CA SER A 17 -17.19 -1.92 13.89
C SER A 17 -16.96 -2.87 12.72
N GLN A 18 -16.39 -2.37 11.62
CA GLN A 18 -16.06 -3.14 10.42
C GLN A 18 -14.60 -3.61 10.43
N LEU A 19 -13.78 -3.18 11.40
CA LEU A 19 -12.40 -3.62 11.49
C LEU A 19 -12.30 -5.12 11.80
N LEU A 20 -11.28 -5.75 11.24
CA LEU A 20 -10.90 -7.11 11.58
C LEU A 20 -10.42 -7.20 13.05
N PRO A 21 -10.39 -8.40 13.66
CA PRO A 21 -9.94 -8.56 15.05
C PRO A 21 -8.53 -8.01 15.35
N ASP A 22 -7.67 -7.89 14.35
CA ASP A 22 -6.34 -7.28 14.47
C ASP A 22 -6.30 -5.77 14.18
N GLY A 23 -7.46 -5.11 14.10
CA GLY A 23 -7.60 -3.65 14.03
C GLY A 23 -7.47 -3.05 12.63
N THR A 24 -7.50 -3.87 11.59
CA THR A 24 -7.27 -3.40 10.21
C THR A 24 -8.53 -3.38 9.35
N ASP A 25 -8.43 -2.71 8.22
CA ASP A 25 -9.45 -2.68 7.18
C ASP A 25 -9.74 -4.07 6.56
N ILE A 26 -11.03 -4.34 6.31
CA ILE A 26 -11.55 -5.53 5.63
C ILE A 26 -11.38 -5.48 4.10
N LEU A 27 -11.34 -4.28 3.51
CA LEU A 27 -11.39 -4.07 2.05
C LEU A 27 -10.12 -4.56 1.33
N HIS A 28 -9.01 -4.69 2.07
CA HIS A 28 -7.75 -5.19 1.51
C HIS A 28 -7.46 -6.64 1.90
N SER A 29 -8.29 -7.23 2.76
CA SER A 29 -8.09 -8.57 3.26
C SER A 29 -8.68 -9.59 2.28
N PRO A 30 -7.94 -10.63 1.87
CA PRO A 30 -8.51 -11.73 1.10
C PRO A 30 -9.42 -12.64 1.95
N GLY A 31 -9.59 -12.36 3.25
CA GLY A 31 -10.40 -13.15 4.17
C GLY A 31 -9.71 -14.42 4.68
N GLY A 32 -10.45 -15.21 5.45
CA GLY A 32 -9.98 -16.51 5.93
C GLY A 32 -9.63 -17.43 4.75
N PRO A 33 -8.52 -18.18 4.83
CA PRO A 33 -7.70 -18.48 6.00
C PRO A 33 -6.48 -17.55 6.22
N PHE A 34 -6.39 -16.41 5.53
CA PHE A 34 -5.21 -15.54 5.52
C PHE A 34 -5.21 -14.46 6.60
N GLU A 35 -5.20 -14.89 7.86
CA GLU A 35 -5.35 -14.03 9.03
C GLU A 35 -4.07 -13.28 9.46
N ARG A 36 -2.89 -13.71 8.98
CA ARG A 36 -1.62 -13.04 9.29
C ARG A 36 -1.24 -12.11 8.15
N ARG A 37 -0.79 -10.90 8.46
CA ARG A 37 -0.34 -9.94 7.46
C ARG A 37 1.01 -9.30 7.81
N LEU A 38 1.64 -8.73 6.79
CA LEU A 38 2.85 -7.92 6.90
C LEU A 38 2.77 -6.79 5.87
N TRP A 39 3.21 -5.59 6.24
CA TRP A 39 3.58 -4.57 5.27
C TRP A 39 4.90 -4.98 4.61
N ALA A 40 4.82 -5.54 3.41
CA ALA A 40 5.95 -6.14 2.70
C ALA A 40 6.76 -5.12 1.87
N GLY A 41 6.30 -3.88 1.78
CA GLY A 41 6.96 -2.78 1.09
C GLY A 41 5.96 -1.78 0.51
N GLY A 42 6.48 -0.76 -0.14
CA GLY A 42 5.68 0.31 -0.71
C GLY A 42 6.54 1.47 -1.15
N SER A 43 5.90 2.52 -1.66
CA SER A 43 6.55 3.78 -2.01
C SER A 43 5.59 4.94 -1.83
N VAL A 44 6.12 6.12 -1.56
CA VAL A 44 5.33 7.35 -1.58
C VAL A 44 6.01 8.33 -2.51
N ARG A 45 5.25 8.88 -3.46
CA ARG A 45 5.67 9.92 -4.38
C ARG A 45 4.94 11.21 -4.02
N PHE A 46 5.68 12.31 -4.05
CA PHE A 46 5.17 13.67 -3.89
C PHE A 46 5.43 14.46 -5.17
N PRO A 47 4.58 14.30 -6.21
CA PRO A 47 4.69 15.08 -7.44
C PRO A 47 4.66 16.59 -7.18
N VAL A 48 5.33 17.36 -8.04
CA VAL A 48 5.35 18.84 -7.97
C VAL A 48 4.03 19.45 -8.52
N THR A 49 3.02 18.63 -8.79
CA THR A 49 1.73 19.00 -9.41
C THR A 49 0.72 19.56 -8.39
N GLY A 50 1.13 20.57 -7.62
CA GLY A 50 0.30 21.24 -6.61
C GLY A 50 0.60 20.78 -5.17
N SER A 51 -0.22 21.23 -4.22
CA SER A 51 -0.07 20.87 -2.79
C SER A 51 -1.42 20.71 -2.12
N LEU A 52 -1.54 19.73 -1.23
CA LEU A 52 -2.63 19.66 -0.26
C LEU A 52 -2.36 20.66 0.85
N ILE A 53 -2.99 21.84 0.79
CA ILE A 53 -2.84 22.89 1.80
C ILE A 53 -3.90 22.67 2.89
N LEU A 54 -3.52 22.87 4.15
CA LEU A 54 -4.42 22.74 5.31
C LEU A 54 -5.18 24.06 5.52
N ASN A 55 -5.99 24.47 4.54
CA ASN A 55 -6.74 25.73 4.53
C ASN A 55 -8.28 25.52 4.60
N GLY A 56 -8.73 24.33 4.95
CA GLY A 56 -10.15 23.96 4.96
C GLY A 56 -10.73 23.58 3.59
N ALA A 57 -9.94 23.64 2.51
CA ALA A 57 -10.38 23.14 1.22
C ALA A 57 -10.62 21.62 1.25
N ARG A 58 -11.57 21.16 0.43
CA ARG A 58 -11.87 19.74 0.29
C ARG A 58 -10.71 19.01 -0.38
N ALA A 59 -10.46 17.79 0.11
CA ALA A 59 -9.49 16.88 -0.46
C ALA A 59 -10.11 15.48 -0.61
N VAL A 60 -9.49 14.66 -1.45
CA VAL A 60 -9.94 13.29 -1.74
C VAL A 60 -8.76 12.33 -1.68
N CYS A 61 -9.03 11.08 -1.29
CA CYS A 61 -8.14 9.95 -1.46
C CYS A 61 -8.87 8.88 -2.26
N ILE A 62 -8.38 8.57 -3.46
CA ILE A 62 -8.86 7.45 -4.27
C ILE A 62 -7.95 6.26 -3.97
N GLU A 63 -8.52 5.22 -3.41
CA GLU A 63 -7.82 3.98 -3.08
C GLU A 63 -8.29 2.84 -3.98
N THR A 64 -7.35 1.99 -4.40
CA THR A 64 -7.61 0.93 -5.37
C THR A 64 -6.69 -0.26 -5.14
N ILE A 65 -7.16 -1.45 -5.51
CA ILE A 65 -6.31 -2.63 -5.64
C ILE A 65 -5.74 -2.64 -7.06
N ARG A 66 -4.42 -2.50 -7.18
CA ARG A 66 -3.71 -2.55 -8.46
C ARG A 66 -3.51 -3.99 -8.94
N ASP A 67 -3.26 -4.90 -8.00
CA ASP A 67 -2.89 -6.27 -8.33
C ASP A 67 -3.07 -7.18 -7.11
N VAL A 68 -3.35 -8.46 -7.37
CA VAL A 68 -3.42 -9.51 -6.36
C VAL A 68 -2.58 -10.69 -6.84
N ILE A 69 -1.43 -10.90 -6.18
CA ILE A 69 -0.48 -11.94 -6.57
C ILE A 69 -0.48 -13.04 -5.53
N VAL A 70 -0.76 -14.28 -5.95
CA VAL A 70 -0.62 -15.47 -5.10
C VAL A 70 0.71 -16.15 -5.41
N LYS A 71 1.53 -16.39 -4.37
CA LYS A 71 2.82 -17.07 -4.49
C LYS A 71 2.93 -18.22 -3.49
N GLY A 72 3.72 -19.24 -3.82
CA GLY A 72 4.02 -20.36 -2.92
C GLY A 72 3.26 -21.64 -3.30
N ARG A 73 3.42 -22.66 -2.47
CA ARG A 73 2.76 -23.97 -2.63
C ARG A 73 1.43 -24.01 -1.90
N GLN A 74 0.58 -24.95 -2.27
CA GLN A 74 -0.70 -25.18 -1.58
C GLN A 74 -0.50 -25.35 -0.06
N GLY A 75 -1.30 -24.65 0.74
CA GLY A 75 -1.21 -24.64 2.20
C GLY A 75 -0.10 -23.73 2.78
N ALA A 76 0.77 -23.17 1.94
CA ALA A 76 1.80 -22.22 2.36
C ALA A 76 1.86 -21.00 1.41
N GLU A 77 0.70 -20.64 0.85
CA GLU A 77 0.56 -19.52 -0.07
C GLU A 77 0.73 -18.18 0.67
N LYS A 78 1.21 -17.20 -0.08
CA LYS A 78 1.22 -15.79 0.28
C LYS A 78 0.37 -15.04 -0.74
N VAL A 79 -0.62 -14.31 -0.27
CA VAL A 79 -1.42 -13.40 -1.10
C VAL A 79 -0.85 -12.01 -0.93
N ILE A 80 -0.31 -11.42 -1.99
CA ILE A 80 0.23 -10.07 -2.00
C ILE A 80 -0.80 -9.17 -2.68
N VAL A 81 -1.40 -8.27 -1.90
CA VAL A 81 -2.33 -7.25 -2.41
C VAL A 81 -1.54 -5.97 -2.59
N LYS A 82 -1.45 -5.48 -3.83
CA LYS A 82 -0.87 -4.18 -4.15
C LYS A 82 -1.98 -3.13 -4.17
N ILE A 83 -1.82 -2.10 -3.35
CA ILE A 83 -2.78 -1.01 -3.19
C ILE A 83 -2.12 0.27 -3.67
N GLU A 84 -2.84 1.06 -4.46
CA GLU A 84 -2.44 2.44 -4.74
C GLU A 84 -3.49 3.42 -4.21
N ARG A 85 -3.00 4.46 -3.54
CA ARG A 85 -3.76 5.57 -3.00
C ARG A 85 -3.29 6.86 -3.67
N ARG A 86 -4.22 7.59 -4.27
CA ARG A 86 -3.95 8.87 -4.93
C ARG A 86 -4.75 9.97 -4.26
N MET A 87 -4.05 11.01 -3.83
CA MET A 87 -4.66 12.11 -3.07
C MET A 87 -4.52 13.44 -3.80
N GLY A 88 -5.56 14.27 -3.72
CA GLY A 88 -5.57 15.57 -4.38
C GLY A 88 -6.63 16.51 -3.82
N VAL A 89 -6.54 17.77 -4.24
CA VAL A 89 -7.53 18.81 -3.94
C VAL A 89 -8.78 18.56 -4.78
N VAL A 90 -9.94 18.72 -4.16
CA VAL A 90 -11.24 18.77 -4.84
C VAL A 90 -11.54 20.23 -5.19
N ARG A 91 -11.81 20.51 -6.46
CA ARG A 91 -12.13 21.87 -6.92
C ARG A 91 -13.58 22.22 -6.55
N GLU A 92 -13.86 23.50 -6.43
CA GLU A 92 -15.23 23.98 -6.20
C GLU A 92 -16.15 23.57 -7.37
N GLY A 93 -17.33 23.04 -7.06
CA GLY A 93 -18.27 22.52 -8.06
C GLY A 93 -17.82 21.27 -8.82
N GLU A 94 -16.73 20.60 -8.40
CA GLU A 94 -16.24 19.39 -9.08
C GLU A 94 -17.05 18.15 -8.66
N GLU A 95 -17.57 17.45 -9.67
CA GLU A 95 -18.32 16.20 -9.49
C GLU A 95 -17.39 14.99 -9.33
N GLU A 96 -17.87 13.92 -8.67
CA GLU A 96 -17.08 12.72 -8.36
C GLU A 96 -16.41 12.08 -9.60
N GLY A 97 -17.15 12.00 -10.72
CA GLY A 97 -16.62 11.45 -11.97
C GLY A 97 -15.40 12.22 -12.48
N SER A 98 -15.48 13.56 -12.48
CA SER A 98 -14.38 14.43 -12.91
C SER A 98 -13.19 14.35 -11.96
N ILE A 99 -13.43 14.26 -10.65
CA ILE A 99 -12.39 14.04 -9.64
C ILE A 99 -11.65 12.72 -9.95
N ARG A 100 -12.40 11.65 -10.18
CA ARG A 100 -11.84 10.31 -10.44
C ARG A 100 -11.02 10.30 -11.72
N GLU A 101 -11.56 10.79 -12.83
CA GLU A 101 -10.86 10.85 -14.12
C GLU A 101 -9.54 11.63 -14.03
N ARG A 102 -9.53 12.72 -13.26
CA ARG A 102 -8.39 13.62 -13.14
C ARG A 102 -7.27 13.06 -12.26
N ILE A 103 -7.62 12.41 -11.15
CA ILE A 103 -6.68 11.94 -10.12
C ILE A 103 -6.25 10.50 -10.36
N TRP A 104 -7.17 9.61 -10.71
CA TRP A 104 -6.89 8.21 -11.02
C TRP A 104 -6.39 8.06 -12.46
N LYS A 105 -5.39 7.21 -12.67
CA LYS A 105 -4.88 6.85 -14.00
C LYS A 105 -4.63 5.36 -14.06
N GLU A 106 -4.94 4.73 -15.18
CA GLU A 106 -4.73 3.29 -15.35
C GLU A 106 -3.23 2.96 -15.31
N ALA A 107 -2.40 3.75 -16.00
CA ALA A 107 -0.95 3.62 -15.97
C ALA A 107 -0.35 4.14 -14.65
N GLU A 108 0.51 3.35 -14.00
CA GLU A 108 1.12 3.68 -12.70
C GLU A 108 2.12 4.84 -12.77
N ASP A 109 2.77 5.03 -13.93
CA ASP A 109 3.72 6.10 -14.19
C ASP A 109 3.02 7.44 -14.51
N GLU A 110 1.79 7.40 -15.01
CA GLU A 110 0.96 8.59 -15.15
C GLU A 110 0.53 9.15 -13.79
N ILE A 111 1.02 10.34 -13.47
CA ILE A 111 0.71 11.01 -12.20
C ILE A 111 -0.72 11.54 -12.14
N GLY A 112 -1.28 11.93 -13.30
CA GLY A 112 -2.53 12.70 -13.34
C GLY A 112 -2.40 14.00 -12.55
N HIS A 113 -3.42 14.34 -11.78
CA HIS A 113 -3.38 15.48 -10.86
C HIS A 113 -3.27 15.06 -9.38
N ALA A 114 -2.74 13.87 -9.12
CA ALA A 114 -2.44 13.47 -7.76
C ALA A 114 -1.30 14.33 -7.20
N THR A 115 -1.46 14.79 -5.97
CA THR A 115 -0.42 15.51 -5.20
C THR A 115 0.40 14.57 -4.32
N ILE A 116 -0.17 13.40 -4.01
CA ILE A 116 0.49 12.30 -3.30
C ILE A 116 0.04 11.01 -3.96
N ILE A 117 1.00 10.14 -4.25
CA ILE A 117 0.73 8.77 -4.72
C ILE A 117 1.44 7.82 -3.77
N GLU A 118 0.67 7.02 -3.05
CA GLU A 118 1.14 6.04 -2.09
C GLU A 118 0.85 4.63 -2.60
N ASN A 119 1.88 3.80 -2.68
CA ASN A 119 1.80 2.38 -3.00
C ASN A 119 2.07 1.57 -1.73
N ARG A 120 1.21 0.58 -1.45
CA ARG A 120 1.37 -0.36 -0.34
C ARG A 120 1.30 -1.79 -0.84
N ASN A 121 2.24 -2.61 -0.41
CA ASN A 121 2.24 -4.04 -0.66
C ASN A 121 1.93 -4.76 0.65
N LEU A 122 0.73 -5.31 0.77
CA LEU A 122 0.32 -6.11 1.93
C LEU A 122 0.46 -7.60 1.59
N ALA A 123 1.24 -8.32 2.38
CA ALA A 123 1.40 -9.76 2.24
C ALA A 123 0.57 -10.47 3.32
N PHE A 124 -0.39 -11.26 2.88
CA PHE A 124 -1.25 -12.08 3.72
C PHE A 124 -0.81 -13.54 3.67
N MET A 125 -0.84 -14.19 4.83
CA MET A 125 -0.41 -15.56 5.07
C MET A 125 -1.44 -16.26 5.94
N ARG A 126 -1.53 -17.58 5.78
CA ARG A 126 -2.41 -18.41 6.61
C ARG A 126 -2.10 -18.26 8.10
N LYS A 127 -3.13 -18.37 8.92
CA LYS A 127 -2.96 -18.57 10.37
C LYS A 127 -2.02 -19.76 10.62
N LYS A 128 -1.11 -19.62 11.58
CA LYS A 128 -0.26 -20.73 12.00
C LYS A 128 -1.01 -21.65 12.96
N THR A 129 -0.75 -22.95 12.88
CA THR A 129 -1.20 -23.90 13.90
C THR A 129 -0.43 -23.69 15.20
N GLN A 130 -0.94 -24.23 16.31
CA GLN A 130 -0.22 -24.16 17.59
C GLN A 130 1.16 -24.83 17.51
N ASP A 131 1.27 -25.94 16.77
CA ASP A 131 2.52 -26.65 16.58
C ASP A 131 3.54 -25.84 15.79
N GLU A 132 3.11 -25.14 14.72
CA GLU A 132 3.98 -24.24 13.97
C GLU A 132 4.47 -23.06 14.82
N LEU A 133 3.62 -22.52 15.69
CA LEU A 133 4.00 -21.45 16.63
C LEU A 133 4.99 -21.95 17.69
N ASN A 134 4.78 -23.15 18.23
CA ASN A 134 5.69 -23.77 19.18
C ASN A 134 7.06 -24.04 18.54
N PHE A 135 7.06 -24.56 17.31
CA PHE A 135 8.26 -24.79 16.52
C PHE A 135 9.03 -23.49 16.25
N ASP A 136 8.36 -22.42 15.80
CA ASP A 136 8.98 -21.11 15.59
C ASP A 136 9.63 -20.59 16.87
N ARG A 137 8.92 -20.69 18.01
CA ARG A 137 9.40 -20.20 19.31
C ARG A 137 10.67 -20.94 19.75
N MET A 138 10.69 -22.26 19.60
CA MET A 138 11.88 -23.08 19.92
C MET A 138 13.08 -22.77 19.02
N ASN A 139 12.85 -22.27 17.81
CA ASN A 139 13.88 -22.03 16.80
C ASN A 139 14.17 -20.55 16.55
N PHE A 140 13.61 -19.63 17.35
CA PHE A 140 13.70 -18.19 17.12
C PHE A 140 15.16 -17.70 17.05
N ASP A 141 15.98 -18.12 18.01
CA ASP A 141 17.39 -17.71 18.10
C ASP A 141 18.30 -18.41 17.08
N ASN A 142 17.84 -19.52 16.51
CA ASN A 142 18.63 -20.33 15.57
C ASN A 142 18.56 -19.80 14.12
N CYS A 143 17.61 -18.90 13.82
CA CYS A 143 17.41 -18.34 12.48
C CYS A 143 17.92 -16.91 12.36
N GLN A 144 19.24 -16.71 12.40
CA GLN A 144 19.84 -15.43 12.02
C GLN A 144 19.71 -15.20 10.50
N ARG A 145 18.73 -14.40 10.09
CA ARG A 145 18.65 -13.91 8.71
C ARG A 145 19.56 -12.69 8.55
N VAL A 146 20.63 -12.85 7.79
CA VAL A 146 21.48 -11.73 7.37
C VAL A 146 20.77 -10.95 6.26
N ILE A 147 20.42 -9.68 6.52
CA ILE A 147 19.92 -8.77 5.49
C ILE A 147 21.10 -8.32 4.65
N LYS A 148 21.24 -8.87 3.43
CA LYS A 148 22.26 -8.44 2.48
C LYS A 148 21.89 -7.06 1.91
N ARG A 149 22.86 -6.14 1.86
CA ARG A 149 22.71 -4.83 1.22
C ARG A 149 22.37 -5.03 -0.27
N ALA A 150 21.37 -4.32 -0.79
CA ALA A 150 21.03 -4.35 -2.20
C ALA A 150 22.24 -3.88 -3.03
N GLN A 151 22.67 -4.68 -4.01
CA GLN A 151 23.74 -4.29 -4.93
C GLN A 151 23.19 -3.28 -5.94
N VAL A 152 23.61 -2.02 -5.81
CA VAL A 152 23.33 -0.98 -6.81
C VAL A 152 24.12 -1.33 -8.06
N HIS A 153 23.44 -1.76 -9.12
CA HIS A 153 24.05 -1.92 -10.44
C HIS A 153 24.22 -0.52 -11.05
N PRO A 154 25.43 -0.11 -11.47
CA PRO A 154 25.62 1.18 -12.12
C PRO A 154 24.88 1.20 -13.46
N THR A 155 24.05 2.22 -13.66
CA THR A 155 23.40 2.49 -14.94
C THR A 155 24.46 2.85 -15.99
N ARG A 156 24.47 2.11 -17.09
CA ARG A 156 25.35 2.37 -18.24
C ARG A 156 24.98 3.73 -18.84
N PRO A 157 25.94 4.64 -19.09
CA PRO A 157 25.63 5.90 -19.76
C PRO A 157 25.13 5.62 -21.18
N LYS A 158 24.04 6.29 -21.57
CA LYS A 158 23.55 6.28 -22.96
C LYS A 158 24.58 7.00 -23.83
N SER A 159 25.14 6.29 -24.82
CA SER A 159 25.93 6.91 -25.88
C SER A 159 25.00 7.73 -26.77
N THR A 160 25.12 9.05 -26.72
CA THR A 160 24.62 9.92 -27.79
C THR A 160 25.51 9.76 -29.02
N CYS A 161 24.92 9.34 -30.13
CA CYS A 161 25.38 9.67 -31.48
C CYS A 161 24.51 10.80 -32.00
#